data_AF-A0A3B9SV83-F1
#
_entry.id   AF-A0A3B9SV83-F1
#
_cell.length_a   1.000
_cell.length_b   1.000
_cell.length_c   1.000
_cell.angle_alpha   90.00
_cell.angle_beta   90.00
_cell.angle_gamma   90.00
#
_symmetry.space_group_name_H-M   'P 1'
#
loop_
_entity.id
_entity.type
_entity.pdbx_description
1 polymer ?
#
loop_
_entity_poly.entity_id
_entity_poly.type
_entity_poly.pdbx_seq_one_letter_code
_entity_poly.pdbx_strand_id
1 'polypeptide(L)'
;MIETKVYHISFHAAHNLSCLFFWGCNFSCKGCLRRAEPLDCHFPGIKSPKPFFPTFLALDELITALKKAKPKIVVFEGWEPTFDQTLSEITKRLHHELGTWNYLLTNGYSLPELEGMDEVKVSIK
;
A
#
# COMPACT_ATOMS: atom_id res chain seq x y z
N MET A 1 8.24 18.32 -1.14
CA MET A 1 8.23 16.85 -1.12
C MET A 1 6.78 16.41 -0.98
N ILE A 2 6.32 15.50 -1.82
CA ILE A 2 4.95 14.97 -1.75
C ILE A 2 4.94 13.86 -0.71
N GLU A 3 4.20 14.05 0.39
CA GLU A 3 4.04 13.03 1.44
C GLU A 3 2.88 12.09 1.07
N THR A 4 3.11 10.78 1.19
CA THR A 4 2.08 9.75 0.95
C THR A 4 1.38 9.35 2.25
N LYS A 5 0.44 8.41 2.19
CA LYS A 5 -0.08 7.66 3.36
C LYS A 5 0.55 6.28 3.49
N VAL A 6 1.55 5.96 2.67
CA VAL A 6 2.32 4.72 2.78
C VAL A 6 3.24 4.82 3.99
N TYR A 7 3.05 3.94 4.97
CA TYR A 7 3.84 3.91 6.21
C TYR A 7 4.70 2.64 6.35
N HIS A 8 4.44 1.64 5.53
CA HIS A 8 5.16 0.38 5.56
C HIS A 8 5.20 -0.23 4.16
N ILE A 9 6.33 -0.85 3.83
CA ILE A 9 6.53 -1.60 2.59
C ILE A 9 7.09 -2.96 3.00
N SER A 10 6.53 -4.04 2.46
CA SER A 10 7.13 -5.37 2.53
C SER A 10 7.47 -5.85 1.12
N PHE A 11 8.44 -6.76 1.02
CA PHE A 11 8.81 -7.42 -0.23
C PHE A 11 8.79 -8.94 -0.04
N HIS A 12 7.98 -9.62 -0.83
CA HIS A 12 7.81 -11.06 -0.79
C HIS A 12 8.56 -11.69 -1.97
N ALA A 13 9.80 -12.14 -1.72
CA ALA A 13 10.70 -12.67 -2.73
C ALA A 13 10.11 -13.87 -3.51
N ALA A 14 9.35 -14.75 -2.85
CA ALA A 14 8.75 -15.93 -3.46
C ALA A 14 7.79 -15.61 -4.62
N HIS A 15 7.14 -14.43 -4.58
CA HIS A 15 6.20 -13.98 -5.59
C HIS A 15 6.70 -12.75 -6.37
N ASN A 16 7.90 -12.26 -6.03
CA ASN A 16 8.48 -11.02 -6.55
C ASN A 16 7.49 -9.85 -6.54
N LEU A 17 6.84 -9.66 -5.38
CA LEU A 17 5.85 -8.62 -5.17
C LEU A 17 6.23 -7.76 -3.96
N SER A 18 5.90 -6.47 -4.05
CA SER A 18 5.95 -5.55 -2.92
C SER A 18 4.54 -5.17 -2.48
N CYS A 19 4.31 -5.11 -1.18
CA CYS A 19 3.07 -4.60 -0.62
C CYS A 19 3.29 -3.20 -0.04
N LEU A 20 2.45 -2.26 -0.44
CA LEU A 20 2.40 -0.91 0.09
C LEU A 20 1.26 -0.82 1.08
N PHE A 21 1.57 -0.55 2.34
CA PHE A 21 0.59 -0.43 3.41
C PHE A 21 0.24 1.03 3.61
N PHE A 22 -0.99 1.39 3.28
CA PHE A 22 -1.57 2.72 3.43
C PHE A 22 -2.25 2.88 4.79
N TRP A 23 -2.16 4.07 5.40
CA TRP A 23 -2.81 4.39 6.67
C TRP A 23 -4.10 5.19 6.49
N GLY A 24 -5.10 4.84 7.30
CA GLY A 24 -6.40 5.52 7.32
C GLY A 24 -7.45 4.74 6.53
N CYS A 25 -8.68 4.76 7.03
CA CYS A 25 -9.83 4.12 6.38
C CYS A 25 -11.10 4.90 6.70
N ASN A 26 -11.98 4.96 5.72
CA ASN A 26 -13.33 5.50 5.85
C ASN A 26 -14.31 4.53 6.56
N PHE A 27 -13.90 3.27 6.81
CA PHE A 27 -14.73 2.24 7.43
C PHE A 27 -14.19 1.82 8.80
N SER A 28 -15.10 1.36 9.67
CA SER A 28 -14.80 0.89 11.02
C SER A 28 -15.09 -0.61 11.20
N CYS A 29 -14.79 -1.44 10.18
CA CYS A 29 -15.11 -2.88 10.14
C CYS A 29 -14.77 -3.67 11.42
N LYS A 30 -15.71 -4.48 11.94
CA LYS A 30 -15.51 -5.22 13.20
C LYS A 30 -14.32 -6.19 13.19
N GLY A 31 -14.03 -6.81 12.03
CA GLY A 31 -12.95 -7.79 11.86
C GLY A 31 -11.69 -7.26 11.15
N CYS A 32 -11.37 -5.96 11.27
CA CYS A 32 -10.23 -5.40 10.57
C CYS A 32 -8.89 -5.85 11.18
N LEU A 33 -8.11 -6.61 10.41
CA LEU A 33 -6.77 -7.08 10.82
C LEU A 33 -5.83 -5.93 11.21
N ARG A 34 -5.91 -4.79 10.53
CA ARG A 34 -5.00 -3.64 10.76
C ARG A 34 -5.11 -3.01 12.14
N ARG A 35 -6.23 -3.21 12.84
CA ARG A 35 -6.39 -2.77 14.24
C ARG A 35 -5.65 -3.67 15.23
N ALA A 36 -5.48 -4.95 14.89
CA ALA A 36 -4.71 -5.90 15.69
C ALA A 36 -3.23 -5.87 15.31
N GLU A 37 -2.96 -5.89 14.00
CA GLU A 37 -1.64 -5.99 13.37
C GLU A 37 -1.47 -4.86 12.34
N PRO A 38 -0.92 -3.70 12.74
CA PRO A 38 -0.73 -2.57 11.84
C PRO A 38 0.42 -2.80 10.85
N LEU A 39 1.36 -3.71 11.10
CA LEU A 39 2.40 -4.09 10.13
C LEU A 39 1.98 -5.33 9.32
N ASP A 40 2.83 -5.75 8.38
CA ASP A 40 2.63 -7.01 7.66
C ASP A 40 2.61 -8.19 8.65
N CYS A 41 1.49 -8.91 8.69
CA CYS A 41 1.29 -10.03 9.61
C CYS A 41 2.12 -11.26 9.25
N HIS A 42 2.71 -11.30 8.05
CA HIS A 42 3.60 -12.39 7.63
C HIS A 42 5.03 -12.23 8.15
N PHE A 43 5.37 -11.09 8.77
CA PHE A 43 6.72 -10.85 9.28
C PHE A 43 6.91 -11.51 10.65
N PRO A 44 7.72 -12.58 10.77
CA PRO A 44 7.89 -13.28 12.03
C PRO A 44 8.61 -12.40 13.05
N GLY A 45 8.09 -12.33 14.28
CA GLY A 45 8.78 -11.75 15.42
C GLY A 45 8.66 -10.23 15.60
N ILE A 46 8.03 -9.51 14.67
CA ILE A 46 7.77 -8.08 14.85
C ILE A 46 6.42 -7.88 15.54
N LYS A 47 6.45 -7.68 16.87
CA LYS A 47 5.28 -7.13 17.56
C LYS A 47 5.27 -5.63 17.31
N SER A 48 4.19 -5.14 16.69
CA SER A 48 4.01 -3.71 16.50
C SER A 48 4.01 -2.99 17.86
N PRO A 49 4.79 -1.91 18.05
CA PRO A 49 4.76 -1.16 19.29
C PRO A 49 3.34 -0.64 19.55
N LYS A 50 2.90 -0.70 20.80
CA LYS A 50 1.60 -0.18 21.25
C LYS A 50 1.85 0.97 22.23
N PRO A 51 1.40 2.21 21.94
CA PRO A 51 0.66 2.66 20.75
C PRO A 51 1.52 2.71 19.46
N PHE A 52 0.89 2.49 18.30
CA PHE A 52 1.53 2.57 16.99
C PHE A 52 1.23 3.92 16.35
N PHE A 53 2.27 4.66 15.99
CA PHE A 53 2.16 5.92 15.25
C PHE A 53 2.89 5.76 13.91
N PRO A 54 2.20 5.83 12.76
CA PRO A 54 2.84 5.70 11.47
C PRO A 54 3.70 6.92 11.17
N THR A 55 4.89 6.69 10.60
CA THR A 55 5.64 7.69 9.86
C THR A 55 5.41 7.42 8.38
N PHE A 56 5.10 8.46 7.62
CA PHE A 56 4.82 8.33 6.19
C PHE A 56 6.08 8.51 5.35
N LEU A 57 6.13 7.77 4.25
CA LEU A 57 7.17 7.91 3.25
C LEU A 57 6.83 9.06 2.31
N ALA A 58 7.84 9.86 1.97
CA ALA A 58 7.73 10.75 0.82
C ALA A 58 7.66 9.89 -0.46
N LEU A 59 6.99 10.42 -1.49
CA LEU A 59 6.84 9.73 -2.77
C LEU A 59 8.19 9.31 -3.36
N ASP A 60 9.19 10.17 -3.34
CA ASP A 60 10.51 9.86 -3.90
C ASP A 60 11.27 8.79 -3.07
N GLU A 61 11.05 8.73 -1.76
CA GLU A 61 11.59 7.68 -0.90
C GLU A 61 10.95 6.33 -1.22
N LEU A 62 9.62 6.32 -1.38
CA LEU A 62 8.85 5.15 -1.82
C LEU A 62 9.36 4.63 -3.17
N ILE A 63 9.48 5.50 -4.16
CA ILE A 63 9.97 5.12 -5.50
C ILE A 63 11.41 4.61 -5.44
N THR A 64 12.27 5.25 -4.64
CA THR A 64 13.67 4.81 -4.46
C THR A 64 13.76 3.43 -3.82
N ALA A 65 12.95 3.15 -2.79
CA ALA A 65 12.89 1.85 -2.15
C ALA A 65 12.45 0.75 -3.14
N LEU A 66 11.43 1.03 -3.95
CA LEU A 66 10.91 0.07 -4.93
C LEU A 66 11.87 -0.15 -6.11
N LYS A 67 12.59 0.89 -6.57
CA LYS A 67 13.66 0.76 -7.58
C LYS A 67 14.78 -0.18 -7.09
N LYS A 68 15.09 -0.17 -5.79
CA LYS A 68 16.08 -1.08 -5.19
C LYS A 68 15.56 -2.52 -5.11
N ALA A 69 14.30 -2.70 -4.71
CA ALA A 69 13.69 -4.03 -4.58
C ALA A 69 13.36 -4.70 -5.93
N LYS A 70 13.08 -3.89 -6.96
CA LYS A 70 12.69 -4.32 -8.32
C LYS A 70 11.54 -5.34 -8.34
N PRO A 71 10.41 -5.07 -7.66
CA PRO A 71 9.26 -5.96 -7.70
C PRO A 71 8.71 -6.05 -9.12
N LYS A 72 8.13 -7.19 -9.48
CA LYS A 72 7.30 -7.30 -10.69
C LYS A 72 5.89 -6.80 -10.45
N ILE A 73 5.39 -6.99 -9.23
CA ILE A 73 4.02 -6.68 -8.84
C ILE A 73 4.04 -5.75 -7.64
N VAL A 74 3.18 -4.73 -7.64
CA VAL A 74 2.96 -3.86 -6.48
C VAL A 74 1.51 -3.94 -6.02
N VAL A 75 1.33 -4.28 -4.75
CA VAL A 75 0.04 -4.44 -4.09
C VAL A 75 -0.24 -3.21 -3.26
N PHE A 76 -1.36 -2.55 -3.52
CA PHE A 76 -1.83 -1.42 -2.74
C PHE A 76 -2.81 -1.93 -1.69
N GLU A 77 -2.38 -1.95 -0.44
CA GLU A 77 -3.15 -2.55 0.66
C GLU A 77 -2.90 -1.85 2.01
N GLY A 78 -3.09 -2.56 3.12
CA GLY A 78 -3.03 -1.98 4.45
C GLY A 78 -4.42 -1.62 4.94
N TRP A 79 -4.67 -0.33 5.16
CA TRP A 79 -5.99 0.20 5.45
C TRP A 79 -6.78 0.42 4.14
N GLU A 80 -7.24 1.64 3.82
CA GLU A 80 -7.90 1.91 2.55
C GLU A 80 -7.02 2.80 1.67
N PRO A 81 -6.36 2.25 0.62
CA PRO A 81 -5.45 3.02 -0.22
C PRO A 81 -6.11 4.21 -0.92
N THR A 82 -7.40 4.11 -1.25
CA THR A 82 -8.14 5.21 -1.91
C THR A 82 -8.34 6.44 -1.02
N PHE A 83 -7.97 6.37 0.26
CA PHE A 83 -7.93 7.51 1.17
C PHE A 83 -6.68 8.39 0.98
N ASP A 84 -5.68 7.91 0.24
CA ASP A 84 -4.47 8.66 -0.10
C ASP A 84 -4.69 9.49 -1.38
N GLN A 85 -4.60 10.81 -1.25
CA GLN A 85 -4.74 11.73 -2.39
C GLN A 85 -3.60 11.59 -3.41
N THR A 86 -2.48 10.98 -3.00
CA THR A 86 -1.32 10.76 -3.86
C THR A 86 -1.38 9.44 -4.62
N LEU A 87 -2.43 8.62 -4.44
CA LEU A 87 -2.53 7.29 -5.03
C LEU A 87 -2.32 7.27 -6.55
N SER A 88 -2.97 8.17 -7.28
CA SER A 88 -2.86 8.27 -8.76
C SER A 88 -1.42 8.62 -9.19
N GLU A 89 -0.74 9.47 -8.44
CA GLU A 89 0.67 9.80 -8.73
C GLU A 89 1.57 8.57 -8.46
N ILE A 90 1.35 7.85 -7.37
CA ILE A 90 2.10 6.62 -7.07
C ILE A 90 1.92 5.61 -8.20
N THR A 91 0.70 5.34 -8.64
CA THR A 91 0.42 4.32 -9.66
C THR A 91 1.02 4.68 -11.02
N LYS A 92 0.93 5.93 -11.45
CA LYS A 92 1.56 6.41 -12.69
C LYS A 92 3.08 6.24 -12.63
N ARG A 93 3.72 6.69 -11.55
CA ARG A 93 5.18 6.56 -11.36
C ARG A 93 5.62 5.11 -11.41
N LEU A 94 4.91 4.21 -10.72
CA LEU A 94 5.25 2.80 -10.70
C LEU A 94 5.06 2.13 -12.06
N HIS A 95 3.93 2.38 -12.72
CA HIS A 95 3.65 1.81 -14.03
C HIS A 95 4.63 2.31 -15.10
N HIS A 96 4.88 3.62 -15.18
CA HIS A 96 5.69 4.20 -16.24
C HIS A 96 7.20 4.14 -15.98
N GLU A 97 7.66 4.32 -14.73
CA GLU A 97 9.11 4.31 -14.43
C GLU A 97 9.65 2.93 -14.09
N LEU A 98 8.85 2.07 -13.45
CA LEU A 98 9.30 0.75 -12.99
C LEU A 98 8.70 -0.39 -13.81
N GLY A 99 7.66 -0.15 -14.62
CA GLY A 99 7.02 -1.18 -15.44
C GLY A 99 6.35 -2.28 -14.61
N THR A 100 5.87 -1.94 -13.40
CA THR A 100 5.26 -2.90 -12.48
C THR A 100 3.80 -3.17 -12.86
N TRP A 101 3.36 -4.40 -12.58
CA TRP A 101 1.94 -4.73 -12.57
C TRP A 101 1.34 -4.32 -11.21
N ASN A 102 0.40 -3.39 -11.23
CA ASN A 102 -0.14 -2.76 -10.04
C ASN A 102 -1.56 -3.27 -9.77
N TYR A 103 -1.83 -3.74 -8.55
CA TYR A 103 -3.21 -4.05 -8.16
C TYR A 103 -3.63 -3.48 -6.81
N LEU A 104 -4.89 -3.04 -6.77
CA LEU A 104 -5.51 -2.37 -5.64
C LEU A 104 -6.39 -3.31 -4.84
N LEU A 105 -6.17 -3.38 -3.53
CA LEU A 105 -7.12 -3.94 -2.57
C LEU A 105 -7.92 -2.79 -1.93
N THR A 106 -9.23 -2.76 -2.15
CA THR A 106 -10.09 -1.67 -1.66
C THR A 106 -11.43 -2.18 -1.13
N ASN A 107 -12.06 -1.41 -0.26
CA ASN A 107 -13.47 -1.60 0.13
C ASN A 107 -14.46 -1.12 -0.94
N GLY A 108 -14.00 -0.40 -1.97
CA GLY A 108 -14.81 0.00 -3.12
C GLY A 108 -15.77 1.16 -2.87
N TYR A 109 -15.71 1.84 -1.72
CA TYR A 109 -16.58 2.99 -1.42
C TYR A 109 -16.29 4.21 -2.32
N SER A 110 -15.03 4.42 -2.66
CA SER A 110 -14.56 5.48 -3.55
C SER A 110 -13.51 4.91 -4.48
N LEU A 111 -13.52 5.31 -5.75
CA LEU A 111 -12.49 4.96 -6.72
C LEU A 111 -11.93 6.26 -7.31
N PRO A 112 -10.64 6.55 -7.10
CA PRO A 112 -9.97 7.69 -7.72
C PRO A 112 -9.66 7.40 -9.19
N GLU A 113 -8.91 8.29 -9.85
CA GLU A 113 -8.29 7.98 -11.13
C GLU A 113 -7.35 6.78 -11.00
N LEU A 114 -7.45 5.84 -11.95
CA LEU A 114 -6.78 4.53 -11.90
C LEU A 114 -5.72 4.36 -13.00
N GLU A 115 -5.23 5.45 -13.58
CA GLU A 115 -4.14 5.36 -14.55
C GLU A 115 -2.91 4.69 -13.91
N GLY A 116 -2.34 3.71 -14.60
CA GLY A 116 -1.26 2.87 -14.08
C GLY A 116 -1.69 1.79 -13.07
N MET A 117 -3.00 1.56 -12.87
CA MET A 117 -3.53 0.41 -12.13
C MET A 117 -3.99 -0.68 -13.11
N ASP A 118 -3.46 -1.89 -12.97
CA ASP A 118 -3.75 -2.99 -13.89
C ASP A 118 -4.91 -3.87 -13.40
N GLU A 119 -5.13 -3.94 -12.08
CA GLU A 119 -6.20 -4.75 -11.49
C GLU A 119 -6.78 -4.11 -10.22
N VAL A 120 -8.09 -4.22 -10.03
CA VAL A 120 -8.78 -3.76 -8.80
C VAL A 120 -9.54 -4.92 -8.19
N LYS A 121 -9.24 -5.21 -6.92
CA LYS A 121 -9.90 -6.24 -6.11
C LYS A 121 -10.72 -5.56 -5.03
N VAL A 122 -12.04 -5.69 -5.16
CA VAL A 122 -12.99 -5.11 -4.21
C VAL A 122 -13.39 -6.17 -3.19
N SER A 123 -13.25 -5.83 -1.91
CA SER A 123 -13.74 -6.66 -0.81
C SER A 123 -14.89 -5.96 -0.09
N ILE A 124 -16.11 -6.43 -0.37
CA ILE A 124 -17.34 -5.94 0.24
C ILE A 124 -17.32 -6.25 1.75
N LYS A 125 -17.74 -5.28 2.57
CA LYS A 125 -17.62 -5.30 4.03
C LYS A 125 -18.96 -5.43 4.72
#